data_AF-A0AAV8Y0V4-F1
#
_entry.id   AF-A0AAV8Y0V4-F1
#
_cell.length_a   1.000
_cell.length_b   1.000
_cell.length_c   1.000
_cell.angle_alpha   90.00
_cell.angle_beta   90.00
_cell.angle_gamma   90.00
#
_symmetry.space_group_name_H-M   'P 1'
#
loop_
_entity.id
_entity.type
_entity.pdbx_description
1 polymer ?
#
loop_
_entity_poly.entity_id
_entity_poly.type
_entity_poly.pdbx_seq_one_letter_code
_entity_poly.pdbx_strand_id
1 'polypeptide(L)'
;MELHRSCSKLLNCDRHLYYLGLAKLSSTNSCDAIPTRLKWLFTPYGYKFFISHKFTKEVKNRNLPFSSIGNIIDPLAIQMKIYREHLLEMAMQILVSPGQKSETNQDKKTDINDALKYIELLRDNVVVDARTVFGASHEQNCQDLVAQWWSTFVAIACHWLLDDETNFEHLYKKIELIPETLAVLNDPLPKAIVAAFIARKDYLISDRKVAPRKILQQCDYASHLLADSLTLTSCKKKDNLVLLAQLVVCDWLLETRTSLWEDSVDDGLKAPVSNYVLTTFQADLSSVRSIAEHIPHFFPFVMSDHLSFSDEDMEELLYYKRTTDAI
;
A
#
# COMPACT_ATOMS: atom_id res chain seq x y z
N MET A 1 43.50 12.96 -6.14
CA MET A 1 42.93 11.87 -6.97
C MET A 1 41.41 11.67 -6.76
N GLU A 2 40.71 12.56 -6.05
CA GLU A 2 39.26 12.43 -5.79
C GLU A 2 38.37 13.34 -6.66
N LEU A 3 38.90 14.42 -7.23
CA LEU A 3 38.15 15.35 -8.10
C LEU A 3 37.73 14.74 -9.45
N HIS A 4 38.54 13.83 -10.02
CA HIS A 4 38.26 13.21 -11.32
C HIS A 4 37.13 12.16 -11.27
N ARG A 5 36.82 11.63 -10.07
CA ARG A 5 35.78 10.61 -9.85
C ARG A 5 34.37 11.20 -9.65
N SER A 6 34.28 12.45 -9.21
CA SER A 6 33.01 13.19 -9.11
C SER A 6 32.60 13.83 -10.43
N CYS A 7 33.56 14.36 -11.21
CA CYS A 7 33.29 15.01 -12.49
C CYS A 7 32.80 14.01 -13.57
N SER A 8 33.33 12.78 -13.55
CA SER A 8 32.92 11.69 -14.46
C SER A 8 31.49 11.16 -14.17
N LYS A 9 30.99 11.30 -12.94
CA LYS A 9 29.60 10.94 -12.59
C LYS A 9 28.60 12.00 -13.05
N LEU A 10 28.96 13.29 -12.93
CA LEU A 10 28.16 14.42 -13.42
C LEU A 10 28.05 14.41 -14.96
N LEU A 11 29.18 14.24 -15.66
CA LEU A 11 29.24 14.17 -17.14
C LEU A 11 28.50 12.98 -17.75
N ASN A 12 28.30 11.89 -17.01
CA ASN A 12 27.49 10.76 -17.45
C ASN A 12 25.99 11.03 -17.23
N CYS A 13 25.60 11.64 -16.10
CA CYS A 13 24.23 12.07 -15.85
C CYS A 13 23.74 13.04 -16.94
N ASP A 14 24.54 14.06 -17.26
CA ASP A 14 24.16 15.11 -18.22
C ASP A 14 23.95 14.58 -19.65
N ARG A 15 24.72 13.56 -20.06
CA ARG A 15 24.54 12.93 -21.37
C ARG A 15 23.27 12.09 -21.46
N HIS A 16 22.95 11.32 -20.43
CA HIS A 16 21.70 10.54 -20.41
C HIS A 16 20.46 11.45 -20.43
N LEU A 17 20.52 12.59 -19.75
CA LEU A 17 19.47 13.62 -19.75
C LEU A 17 19.29 14.26 -21.13
N TYR A 18 20.40 14.58 -21.80
CA TYR A 18 20.38 15.13 -23.15
C TYR A 18 19.72 14.16 -24.14
N TYR A 19 20.13 12.88 -24.16
CA TYR A 19 19.55 11.89 -25.07
C TYR A 19 18.09 11.55 -24.76
N LEU A 20 17.69 11.55 -23.48
CA LEU A 20 16.29 11.37 -23.10
C LEU A 20 15.43 12.56 -23.54
N GLY A 21 15.95 13.78 -23.40
CA GLY A 21 15.32 15.00 -23.92
C GLY A 21 15.16 14.97 -25.44
N LEU A 22 16.19 14.53 -26.17
CA LEU A 22 16.13 14.33 -27.62
C LEU A 22 15.14 13.22 -28.02
N ALA A 23 15.10 12.11 -27.28
CA ALA A 23 14.14 11.04 -27.52
C ALA A 23 12.69 11.53 -27.31
N LYS A 24 12.46 12.37 -26.30
CA LYS A 24 11.17 13.01 -26.05
C LYS A 24 10.78 13.94 -27.19
N LEU A 25 11.68 14.82 -27.60
CA LEU A 25 11.46 15.74 -28.71
C LEU A 25 11.16 14.99 -30.02
N SER A 26 11.93 13.93 -30.30
CA SER A 26 11.76 13.12 -31.50
C SER A 26 10.41 12.38 -31.48
N SER A 27 10.03 11.81 -30.33
CA SER A 27 8.78 11.06 -30.19
C SER A 27 7.54 11.97 -30.24
N THR A 28 7.64 13.22 -29.78
CA THR A 28 6.55 14.20 -29.90
C THR A 28 6.40 14.75 -31.31
N ASN A 29 7.49 14.74 -32.09
CA ASN A 29 7.51 15.23 -33.48
C ASN A 29 7.18 14.13 -34.50
N SER A 30 7.37 12.85 -34.15
CA SER A 30 6.92 11.71 -34.95
C SER A 30 5.44 11.43 -34.71
N CYS A 31 4.68 11.06 -35.75
CA CYS A 31 3.31 10.52 -35.59
C CYS A 31 3.27 9.09 -35.04
N ASP A 32 4.42 8.51 -34.69
CA ASP A 32 4.52 7.14 -34.18
C ASP A 32 4.19 7.08 -32.68
N ALA A 33 3.41 6.06 -32.31
CA ALA A 33 3.04 5.84 -30.91
C ALA A 33 4.26 5.46 -30.06
N ILE A 34 4.43 6.15 -28.93
CA ILE A 34 5.47 5.83 -27.94
C ILE A 34 5.27 4.39 -27.43
N PRO A 35 6.32 3.55 -27.42
CA PRO A 35 6.24 2.20 -26.87
C PRO A 35 5.69 2.21 -25.44
N THR A 36 4.71 1.35 -25.15
CA THR A 36 4.02 1.30 -23.84
C THR A 36 4.99 1.25 -22.67
N ARG A 37 6.09 0.51 -22.83
CA ARG A 37 7.17 0.39 -21.84
C ARG A 37 7.87 1.69 -21.46
N LEU A 38 7.90 2.67 -22.37
CA LEU A 38 8.57 3.95 -22.19
C LEU A 38 7.61 5.07 -21.79
N LYS A 39 6.29 4.87 -21.88
CA LYS A 39 5.28 5.91 -21.61
C LYS A 39 5.48 6.60 -20.27
N TRP A 40 5.82 5.85 -19.22
CA TRP A 40 6.04 6.40 -17.88
C TRP A 40 7.16 7.46 -17.83
N LEU A 41 8.23 7.31 -18.62
CA LEU A 41 9.33 8.29 -18.71
C LEU A 41 8.88 9.61 -19.32
N PHE A 42 7.78 9.61 -20.09
CA PHE A 42 7.25 10.81 -20.73
C PHE A 42 6.23 11.54 -19.86
N THR A 43 5.75 10.92 -18.78
CA THR A 43 4.96 11.62 -17.76
C THR A 43 5.85 12.62 -17.00
N PRO A 44 5.32 13.78 -16.55
CA PRO A 44 6.10 14.74 -15.77
C PRO A 44 6.71 14.12 -14.50
N TYR A 45 5.94 13.25 -13.84
CA TYR A 45 6.37 12.58 -12.61
C TYR A 45 7.43 11.52 -12.86
N GLY A 46 7.20 10.61 -13.81
CA GLY A 46 8.15 9.55 -14.15
C GLY A 46 9.47 10.08 -14.71
N TYR A 47 9.42 11.17 -15.49
CA TYR A 47 10.62 11.90 -15.90
C TYR A 47 11.38 12.43 -14.68
N LYS A 48 10.71 13.20 -13.81
CA LYS A 48 11.32 13.77 -12.59
C LYS A 48 11.93 12.67 -11.71
N PHE A 49 11.23 11.55 -11.55
CA PHE A 49 11.71 10.40 -10.81
C PHE A 49 12.97 9.81 -11.44
N PHE A 50 12.96 9.52 -12.75
CA PHE A 50 14.09 8.92 -13.44
C PHE A 50 15.36 9.78 -13.36
N ILE A 51 15.22 11.11 -13.41
CA ILE A 51 16.37 12.02 -13.35
C ILE A 51 16.88 12.26 -11.92
N SER A 52 15.99 12.24 -10.92
CA SER A 52 16.34 12.57 -9.53
C SER A 52 16.83 11.35 -8.75
N HIS A 53 16.39 10.16 -9.15
CA HIS A 53 16.63 8.94 -8.41
C HIS A 53 18.10 8.49 -8.58
N LYS A 54 18.86 8.55 -7.49
CA LYS A 54 20.24 8.05 -7.47
C LYS A 54 20.21 6.53 -7.39
N PHE A 55 20.57 5.87 -8.49
CA PHE A 55 20.67 4.40 -8.57
C PHE A 55 21.84 3.87 -7.73
N THR A 56 21.67 3.83 -6.40
CA THR A 56 22.67 3.24 -5.50
C THR A 56 22.62 1.72 -5.57
N LYS A 57 23.74 1.07 -5.23
CA LYS A 57 23.85 -0.40 -5.20
C LYS A 57 22.86 -1.04 -4.20
N GLU A 58 22.43 -0.28 -3.20
CA GLU A 58 21.45 -0.71 -2.19
C GLU A 58 20.05 -0.88 -2.76
N VAL A 59 19.61 0.03 -3.64
CA VAL A 59 18.29 -0.07 -4.30
C VAL A 59 18.23 -1.31 -5.22
N LYS A 60 19.36 -1.68 -5.84
CA LYS A 60 19.46 -2.90 -6.68
C LYS A 60 19.35 -4.21 -5.90
N ASN A 61 19.65 -4.21 -4.60
CA ASN A 61 19.62 -5.40 -3.75
C ASN A 61 18.31 -5.55 -2.96
N ARG A 62 17.37 -4.59 -3.08
CA ARG A 62 16.05 -4.70 -2.44
C ARG A 62 15.15 -5.62 -3.27
N ASN A 63 15.11 -6.90 -2.88
CA ASN A 63 14.18 -7.86 -3.43
C ASN A 63 12.86 -7.84 -2.67
N LEU A 64 12.12 -6.74 -2.79
CA LEU A 64 10.80 -6.62 -2.18
C LEU A 64 9.73 -7.27 -3.06
N PRO A 65 8.70 -7.91 -2.46
CA PRO A 65 7.66 -8.60 -3.19
C PRO A 65 6.52 -7.66 -3.62
N PHE A 66 6.86 -6.44 -4.08
CA PHE A 66 5.85 -5.44 -4.51
C PHE A 66 5.79 -5.27 -6.03
N SER A 67 6.78 -5.77 -6.76
CA SER A 67 6.80 -5.76 -8.22
C SER A 67 7.70 -6.88 -8.76
N SER A 68 7.29 -7.50 -9.87
CA SER A 68 8.05 -8.57 -10.54
C SER A 68 8.99 -8.01 -11.60
N ILE A 69 10.23 -8.51 -11.62
CA ILE A 69 11.18 -8.24 -12.71
C ILE A 69 11.08 -9.35 -13.75
N GLY A 70 10.58 -9.04 -14.95
CA GLY A 70 10.53 -10.00 -16.05
C GLY A 70 11.93 -10.40 -16.54
N ASN A 71 12.75 -9.43 -16.94
CA ASN A 71 14.12 -9.65 -17.41
C ASN A 71 15.14 -8.92 -16.53
N ILE A 72 15.90 -9.65 -15.71
CA ILE A 72 16.89 -9.10 -14.77
C ILE A 72 18.11 -8.51 -15.50
N ILE A 73 18.37 -8.94 -16.74
CA ILE A 73 19.49 -8.42 -17.56
C ILE A 73 19.13 -7.06 -18.16
N ASP A 74 17.84 -6.72 -18.21
CA ASP A 74 17.36 -5.46 -18.76
C ASP A 74 17.34 -4.35 -17.70
N PRO A 75 18.22 -3.32 -17.82
CA PRO A 75 18.29 -2.23 -16.86
C PRO A 75 17.00 -1.42 -16.79
N LEU A 76 16.22 -1.35 -17.88
CA LEU A 76 14.93 -0.67 -17.89
C LEU A 76 13.89 -1.48 -17.09
N ALA A 77 13.92 -2.82 -17.13
CA ALA A 77 13.01 -3.64 -16.32
C ALA A 77 13.25 -3.42 -14.82
N ILE A 78 14.52 -3.37 -14.41
CA ILE A 78 14.90 -3.04 -13.03
C ILE A 78 14.38 -1.65 -12.66
N GLN A 79 14.54 -0.68 -13.56
CA GLN A 79 14.10 0.68 -13.31
C GLN A 79 12.58 0.81 -13.15
N MET A 80 11.82 0.08 -13.97
CA MET A 80 10.38 0.05 -13.88
C MET A 80 9.92 -0.58 -12.58
N LYS A 81 10.57 -1.66 -12.11
CA LYS A 81 10.30 -2.24 -10.79
C LYS A 81 10.45 -1.20 -9.69
N ILE A 82 11.60 -0.51 -9.66
CA ILE A 82 11.89 0.52 -8.64
C ILE A 82 10.86 1.66 -8.71
N TYR A 83 10.48 2.08 -9.92
CA TYR A 83 9.46 3.11 -10.10
C TYR A 83 8.08 2.66 -9.59
N ARG A 84 7.66 1.42 -9.87
CA ARG A 84 6.39 0.87 -9.38
C ARG A 84 6.36 0.79 -7.85
N GLU A 85 7.44 0.30 -7.26
CA GLU A 85 7.56 0.21 -5.79
C GLU A 85 7.54 1.60 -5.14
N HIS A 86 8.20 2.58 -5.75
CA HIS A 86 8.14 3.97 -5.32
C HIS A 86 6.72 4.54 -5.38
N LEU A 87 5.98 4.31 -6.48
CA LEU A 87 4.59 4.76 -6.59
C LEU A 87 3.69 4.12 -5.53
N LEU A 88 3.87 2.83 -5.23
CA LEU A 88 3.15 2.15 -4.14
C LEU A 88 3.50 2.77 -2.79
N GLU A 89 4.78 3.07 -2.55
CA GLU A 89 5.23 3.65 -1.28
C GLU A 89 4.60 5.03 -1.08
N MET A 90 4.64 5.89 -2.09
CA MET A 90 4.00 7.20 -2.03
C MET A 90 2.49 7.12 -1.81
N ALA A 91 1.80 6.20 -2.49
CA ALA A 91 0.35 6.02 -2.34
C ALA A 91 -0.02 5.54 -0.93
N MET A 92 0.69 4.53 -0.41
CA MET A 92 0.44 4.01 0.94
C MET A 92 0.83 5.01 2.04
N GLN A 93 1.89 5.80 1.84
CA GLN A 93 2.24 6.87 2.78
C GLN A 93 1.12 7.92 2.91
N ILE A 94 0.53 8.33 1.79
CA ILE A 94 -0.61 9.26 1.81
C ILE A 94 -1.82 8.61 2.48
N LEU A 95 -2.07 7.33 2.21
CA LEU A 95 -3.18 6.59 2.78
C LEU A 95 -3.13 6.52 4.31
N VAL A 96 -1.95 6.26 4.88
CA VAL A 96 -1.73 6.12 6.33
C VAL A 96 -1.62 7.49 7.03
N SER A 97 -1.28 8.55 6.31
CA SER A 97 -1.15 9.90 6.87
C SER A 97 -1.59 10.96 5.85
N PRO A 98 -2.90 11.12 5.65
CA PRO A 98 -3.42 12.21 4.84
C PRO A 98 -3.07 13.55 5.51
N GLY A 99 -2.88 14.60 4.71
CA GLY A 99 -2.61 15.93 5.24
C GLY A 99 -1.14 16.30 5.47
N GLN A 100 -0.19 15.39 5.19
CA GLN A 100 1.24 15.69 5.24
C GLN A 100 1.63 16.73 4.19
N LYS A 101 2.64 17.56 4.51
CA LYS A 101 3.17 18.52 3.52
C LYS A 101 3.85 17.74 2.40
N SER A 102 3.41 17.95 1.17
CA SER A 102 4.02 17.29 0.01
C SER A 102 5.50 17.67 -0.09
N GLU A 103 6.38 16.69 -0.28
CA GLU A 103 7.81 16.93 -0.56
C GLU A 103 8.04 17.82 -1.78
N THR A 104 7.07 17.87 -2.70
CA THR A 104 7.17 18.64 -3.95
C THR A 104 6.58 20.05 -3.82
N ASN A 105 5.65 20.30 -2.90
CA ASN A 105 5.01 21.60 -2.70
C ASN A 105 4.71 21.81 -1.21
N GLN A 106 5.52 22.62 -0.54
CA GLN A 106 5.46 22.83 0.92
C GLN A 106 4.13 23.44 1.43
N ASP A 107 3.34 24.03 0.53
CA ASP A 107 2.06 24.66 0.84
C ASP A 107 0.83 23.76 0.58
N LYS A 108 0.98 22.64 -0.15
CA LYS A 108 -0.13 21.73 -0.43
C LYS A 108 -0.06 20.49 0.47
N LYS A 109 -1.09 20.31 1.29
CA LYS A 109 -1.34 19.08 2.03
C LYS A 109 -1.71 17.95 1.06
N THR A 110 -1.17 16.75 1.27
CA THR A 110 -1.52 15.56 0.48
C THR A 110 -2.93 15.10 0.80
N ASP A 111 -3.69 14.78 -0.24
CA ASP A 111 -5.06 14.25 -0.14
C ASP A 111 -5.12 12.82 -0.71
N ILE A 112 -6.13 12.02 -0.34
CA ILE A 112 -6.35 10.65 -0.84
C ILE A 112 -6.45 10.63 -2.37
N ASN A 113 -7.01 11.69 -2.97
CA ASN A 113 -7.00 11.87 -4.43
C ASN A 113 -5.59 11.91 -5.04
N ASP A 114 -4.59 12.40 -4.29
CA ASP A 114 -3.20 12.37 -4.73
C ASP A 114 -2.62 10.93 -4.65
N ALA A 115 -3.07 10.09 -3.71
CA ALA A 115 -2.73 8.66 -3.69
C ALA A 115 -3.29 7.93 -4.91
N LEU A 116 -4.55 8.19 -5.27
CA LEU A 116 -5.17 7.61 -6.47
C LEU A 116 -4.44 7.98 -7.77
N LYS A 117 -3.89 9.20 -7.88
CA LYS A 117 -3.03 9.59 -9.02
C LYS A 117 -1.76 8.75 -9.13
N TYR A 118 -1.13 8.40 -8.00
CA TYR A 118 0.02 7.49 -8.01
C TYR A 118 -0.37 6.07 -8.44
N ILE A 119 -1.54 5.61 -8.02
CA ILE A 119 -2.10 4.32 -8.44
C ILE A 119 -2.44 4.29 -9.93
N GLU A 120 -2.94 5.40 -10.49
CA GLU A 120 -3.18 5.54 -11.93
C GLU A 120 -1.87 5.47 -12.72
N LEU A 121 -0.85 6.24 -12.33
CA LEU A 121 0.50 6.18 -12.93
C LEU A 121 1.09 4.77 -12.88
N LEU A 122 0.83 4.03 -11.79
CA LEU A 122 1.28 2.67 -11.63
C LEU A 122 0.55 1.72 -12.57
N ARG A 123 -0.79 1.83 -12.65
CA ARG A 123 -1.62 0.99 -13.52
C ARG A 123 -1.24 1.11 -14.99
N ASP A 124 -0.93 2.33 -15.43
CA ASP A 124 -0.42 2.61 -16.78
C ASP A 124 0.95 1.97 -17.04
N ASN A 125 1.69 1.63 -15.99
CA ASN A 125 3.02 1.03 -16.08
C ASN A 125 3.01 -0.51 -15.93
N VAL A 126 1.96 -1.11 -15.38
CA VAL A 126 1.88 -2.55 -15.07
C VAL A 126 1.72 -3.41 -16.33
N VAL A 127 1.02 -2.90 -17.34
CA VAL A 127 0.82 -3.59 -18.63
C VAL A 127 1.84 -3.05 -19.63
N VAL A 128 2.72 -3.92 -20.10
CA VAL A 128 3.75 -3.56 -21.07
C VAL A 128 3.61 -4.44 -22.30
N ASP A 129 3.27 -3.81 -23.43
CA ASP A 129 3.45 -4.44 -24.75
C ASP A 129 4.94 -4.71 -24.97
N ALA A 130 5.32 -5.97 -25.19
CA ALA A 130 6.65 -6.32 -25.69
C ALA A 130 6.75 -5.97 -27.18
N ARG A 131 6.78 -4.67 -27.51
CA ARG A 131 7.29 -4.22 -28.80
C ARG A 131 8.80 -4.07 -28.67
N THR A 132 9.53 -5.14 -28.93
CA THR A 132 10.97 -5.07 -29.18
C THR A 132 11.20 -4.36 -30.52
N VAL A 133 12.25 -3.53 -30.59
CA VAL A 133 12.74 -2.89 -31.83
C VAL A 133 13.11 -3.95 -32.90
N PHE A 134 13.30 -5.20 -32.48
CA PHE A 134 13.48 -6.38 -33.32
C PHE A 134 12.25 -7.28 -33.19
N GLY A 135 11.25 -7.12 -34.06
CA GLY A 135 10.17 -8.09 -34.33
C GLY A 135 9.26 -8.48 -33.14
N ALA A 136 7.94 -8.36 -33.32
CA ALA A 136 6.98 -8.82 -32.33
C ALA A 136 7.03 -10.34 -32.13
N SER A 137 7.34 -10.81 -30.92
CA SER A 137 6.83 -12.10 -30.45
C SER A 137 5.50 -11.83 -29.75
N HIS A 138 4.40 -12.28 -30.35
CA HIS A 138 3.02 -12.05 -29.90
C HIS A 138 2.67 -12.65 -28.51
N GLU A 139 3.63 -13.27 -27.82
CA GLU A 139 3.40 -14.11 -26.64
C GLU A 139 3.93 -13.52 -25.33
N GLN A 140 4.58 -12.35 -25.34
CA GLN A 140 5.31 -11.86 -24.17
C GLN A 140 4.77 -10.54 -23.61
N ASN A 141 3.47 -10.49 -23.32
CA ASN A 141 2.92 -9.47 -22.43
C ASN A 141 3.49 -9.69 -21.02
N CYS A 142 4.53 -8.93 -20.66
CA CYS A 142 5.12 -8.98 -19.32
C CYS A 142 4.24 -8.14 -18.37
N GLN A 143 3.08 -8.70 -18.02
CA GLN A 143 2.19 -8.10 -17.04
C GLN A 143 2.72 -8.34 -15.64
N ASP A 144 2.93 -7.26 -14.88
CA ASP A 144 3.36 -7.37 -13.49
C ASP A 144 2.16 -7.60 -12.57
N LEU A 145 1.73 -8.87 -12.47
CA LEU A 145 0.59 -9.27 -11.66
C LEU A 145 0.77 -8.93 -10.17
N VAL A 146 2.02 -8.89 -9.68
CA VAL A 146 2.32 -8.51 -8.29
C VAL A 146 2.01 -7.04 -8.06
N ALA A 147 2.59 -6.16 -8.89
CA ALA A 147 2.33 -4.72 -8.77
C ALA A 147 0.84 -4.40 -9.01
N GLN A 148 0.16 -5.16 -9.88
CA GLN A 148 -1.28 -5.03 -10.09
C GLN A 148 -2.10 -5.38 -8.85
N TRP A 149 -1.72 -6.44 -8.15
CA TRP A 149 -2.41 -6.87 -6.94
C TRP A 149 -2.24 -5.85 -5.82
N TRP A 150 -1.02 -5.35 -5.60
CA TRP A 150 -0.76 -4.26 -4.65
C TRP A 150 -1.46 -2.95 -5.03
N SER A 151 -1.53 -2.63 -6.32
CA SER A 151 -2.32 -1.50 -6.85
C SER A 151 -3.79 -1.61 -6.46
N THR A 152 -4.35 -2.83 -6.58
CA THR A 152 -5.74 -3.12 -6.27
C THR A 152 -5.99 -2.95 -4.77
N PHE A 153 -5.11 -3.48 -3.93
CA PHE A 153 -5.15 -3.31 -2.48
C PHE A 153 -5.22 -1.83 -2.08
N VAL A 154 -4.29 -1.01 -2.56
CA VAL A 154 -4.24 0.42 -2.22
C VAL A 154 -5.42 1.19 -2.80
N ALA A 155 -5.87 0.85 -4.01
CA ALA A 155 -7.05 1.45 -4.62
C ALA A 155 -8.30 1.22 -3.77
N ILE A 156 -8.54 -0.02 -3.34
CA ILE A 156 -9.68 -0.36 -2.46
C ILE A 156 -9.62 0.45 -1.17
N ALA A 157 -8.44 0.54 -0.54
CA ALA A 157 -8.28 1.33 0.67
C ALA A 157 -8.62 2.82 0.44
N CYS A 158 -8.15 3.41 -0.66
CA CYS A 158 -8.46 4.80 -1.01
C CYS A 158 -9.98 5.00 -1.24
N HIS A 159 -10.63 4.09 -1.95
CA HIS A 159 -12.05 4.20 -2.25
C HIS A 159 -12.92 4.05 -1.01
N TRP A 160 -12.57 3.16 -0.08
CA TRP A 160 -13.26 3.05 1.20
C TRP A 160 -13.14 4.31 2.07
N LEU A 161 -12.03 5.05 2.00
CA LEU A 161 -11.89 6.32 2.72
C LEU A 161 -12.61 7.49 2.05
N LEU A 162 -12.84 7.43 0.73
CA LEU A 162 -13.54 8.48 -0.02
C LEU A 162 -15.07 8.34 0.02
N ASP A 163 -15.59 7.26 0.63
CA ASP A 163 -17.00 6.91 0.63
C ASP A 163 -17.62 6.95 -0.78
N ASP A 164 -16.83 6.50 -1.76
CA ASP A 164 -17.23 6.49 -3.17
C ASP A 164 -18.13 5.28 -3.42
N GLU A 165 -19.43 5.53 -3.53
CA GLU A 165 -20.50 4.55 -3.80
C GLU A 165 -20.42 3.87 -5.18
N THR A 166 -19.34 4.08 -5.94
CA THR A 166 -19.14 3.39 -7.20
C THR A 166 -18.84 1.89 -6.98
N ASN A 167 -19.48 1.04 -7.77
CA ASN A 167 -19.34 -0.41 -7.61
C ASN A 167 -17.94 -0.89 -8.05
N PHE A 168 -17.10 -1.25 -7.07
CA PHE A 168 -15.76 -1.79 -7.26
C PHE A 168 -15.69 -3.33 -7.23
N GLU A 169 -16.78 -4.05 -7.52
CA GLU A 169 -16.81 -5.53 -7.54
C GLU A 169 -15.68 -6.16 -8.37
N HIS A 170 -15.29 -5.48 -9.46
CA HIS A 170 -14.19 -5.93 -10.31
C HIS A 170 -12.81 -5.85 -9.64
N LEU A 171 -12.61 -4.96 -8.65
CA LEU A 171 -11.41 -4.88 -7.82
C LEU A 171 -11.45 -5.95 -6.72
N TYR A 172 -12.62 -6.24 -6.15
CA TYR A 172 -12.80 -7.27 -5.12
C TYR A 172 -12.38 -8.65 -5.61
N LYS A 173 -12.78 -9.03 -6.82
CA LYS A 173 -12.32 -10.27 -7.45
C LYS A 173 -10.80 -10.31 -7.66
N LYS A 174 -10.17 -9.15 -7.90
CA LYS A 174 -8.72 -9.08 -8.13
C LYS A 174 -7.92 -9.20 -6.84
N ILE A 175 -8.39 -8.60 -5.73
CA ILE A 175 -7.68 -8.67 -4.45
C ILE A 175 -7.75 -10.08 -3.84
N GLU A 176 -8.87 -10.80 -4.01
CA GLU A 176 -9.02 -12.17 -3.53
C GLU A 176 -8.06 -13.18 -4.22
N LEU A 177 -7.58 -12.86 -5.42
CA LEU A 177 -6.67 -13.69 -6.20
C LEU A 177 -5.20 -13.31 -5.95
N ILE A 178 -4.60 -13.91 -4.93
CA ILE A 178 -3.17 -13.72 -4.61
C ILE A 178 -2.31 -14.29 -5.77
N PRO A 179 -1.42 -13.49 -6.39
CA PRO A 179 -0.49 -13.97 -7.42
C PRO A 179 0.39 -15.13 -6.92
N GLU A 180 0.67 -16.11 -7.79
CA GLU A 180 1.49 -17.28 -7.43
C GLU A 180 2.86 -16.91 -6.88
N THR A 181 3.47 -15.86 -7.44
CA THR A 181 4.76 -15.31 -7.00
C THR A 181 4.72 -14.84 -5.55
N LEU A 182 3.58 -14.33 -5.05
CA LEU A 182 3.39 -13.98 -3.64
C LEU A 182 3.05 -15.20 -2.79
N ALA A 183 2.24 -16.13 -3.32
CA ALA A 183 1.83 -17.33 -2.62
C ALA A 183 3.02 -18.23 -2.23
N VAL A 184 4.07 -18.28 -3.06
CA VAL A 184 5.28 -19.10 -2.83
C VAL A 184 6.22 -18.50 -1.78
N LEU A 185 6.15 -17.21 -1.48
CA LEU A 185 7.11 -16.52 -0.60
C LEU A 185 6.98 -16.89 0.89
N ASN A 186 5.98 -17.69 1.28
CA ASN A 186 5.65 -18.05 2.67
C ASN A 186 5.47 -16.84 3.62
N ASP A 187 5.29 -15.64 3.07
CA ASP A 187 4.94 -14.44 3.84
C ASP A 187 3.43 -14.47 4.15
N PRO A 188 3.01 -14.35 5.42
CA PRO A 188 1.59 -14.30 5.77
C PRO A 188 0.91 -12.97 5.38
N LEU A 189 1.65 -11.90 5.05
CA LEU A 189 1.09 -10.57 4.79
C LEU A 189 0.03 -10.55 3.68
N PRO A 190 0.24 -11.16 2.48
CA PRO A 190 -0.79 -11.15 1.44
C PRO A 190 -2.08 -11.86 1.89
N LYS A 191 -1.96 -12.90 2.73
CA LYS A 191 -3.10 -13.61 3.30
C LYS A 191 -3.80 -12.77 4.36
N ALA A 192 -3.04 -12.06 5.21
CA ALA A 192 -3.59 -11.13 6.19
C ALA A 192 -4.43 -10.03 5.52
N ILE A 193 -3.92 -9.46 4.42
CA ILE A 193 -4.62 -8.47 3.61
C ILE A 193 -5.94 -9.02 3.08
N VAL A 194 -5.93 -10.20 2.44
CA VAL A 194 -7.16 -10.81 1.91
C VAL A 194 -8.15 -11.14 3.04
N ALA A 195 -7.66 -11.65 4.18
CA ALA A 195 -8.52 -11.98 5.30
C ALA A 195 -9.20 -10.74 5.90
N ALA A 196 -8.45 -9.66 6.13
CA ALA A 196 -8.98 -8.38 6.60
C ALA A 196 -9.92 -7.73 5.58
N PHE A 197 -9.57 -7.79 4.29
CA PHE A 197 -10.43 -7.35 3.19
C PHE A 197 -11.78 -8.05 3.22
N ILE A 198 -11.80 -9.38 3.35
CA ILE A 198 -13.05 -10.17 3.38
C ILE A 198 -13.91 -9.74 4.58
N ALA A 199 -13.31 -9.59 5.77
CA ALA A 199 -14.03 -9.15 6.96
C ALA A 199 -14.69 -7.79 6.75
N ARG A 200 -13.93 -6.81 6.26
CA ARG A 200 -14.43 -5.45 6.01
C ARG A 200 -15.46 -5.40 4.89
N LYS A 201 -15.23 -6.11 3.79
CA LYS A 201 -16.20 -6.25 2.69
C LYS A 201 -17.51 -6.84 3.18
N ASP A 202 -17.44 -7.91 3.97
CA ASP A 202 -18.62 -8.58 4.51
C ASP A 202 -19.38 -7.70 5.51
N TYR A 203 -18.69 -6.79 6.21
CA TYR A 203 -19.33 -5.74 7.01
C TYR A 203 -20.06 -4.72 6.11
N LEU A 204 -19.36 -4.09 5.16
CA LEU A 204 -19.89 -2.98 4.36
C LEU A 204 -21.01 -3.38 3.39
N ILE A 205 -20.92 -4.56 2.76
CA ILE A 205 -21.88 -5.01 1.72
C ILE A 205 -23.04 -5.80 2.34
N SER A 206 -23.00 -6.09 3.64
CA SER A 206 -24.04 -6.92 4.25
C SER A 206 -25.34 -6.15 4.46
N ASP A 207 -26.35 -6.55 3.69
CA ASP A 207 -27.77 -6.42 4.04
C ASP A 207 -28.14 -7.39 5.19
N ARG A 208 -27.35 -7.38 6.28
CA ARG A 208 -27.38 -8.29 7.44
C ARG A 208 -27.32 -9.81 7.13
N LYS A 209 -26.78 -10.22 5.96
CA LYS A 209 -26.68 -11.65 5.56
C LYS A 209 -25.61 -12.43 6.31
N VAL A 210 -24.50 -11.77 6.69
CA VAL A 210 -23.41 -12.40 7.44
C VAL A 210 -23.57 -12.05 8.92
N ALA A 211 -23.56 -13.06 9.79
CA ALA A 211 -23.65 -12.83 11.22
C ALA A 211 -22.39 -12.10 11.72
N PRO A 212 -22.51 -11.05 12.58
CA PRO A 212 -21.38 -10.30 13.14
C PRO A 212 -20.25 -11.18 13.72
N ARG A 213 -20.62 -12.29 14.36
CA ARG A 213 -19.67 -13.27 14.90
C ARG A 213 -18.73 -13.87 13.86
N LYS A 214 -19.21 -14.10 12.63
CA LYS A 214 -18.38 -14.63 11.54
C LYS A 214 -17.39 -13.59 11.04
N ILE A 215 -17.81 -12.33 10.98
CA ILE A 215 -16.94 -11.21 10.60
C ILE A 215 -15.83 -11.05 11.65
N LEU A 216 -16.18 -11.11 12.94
CA LEU A 216 -15.18 -11.10 14.03
C LEU A 216 -14.20 -12.26 13.94
N GLN A 217 -14.66 -13.50 13.71
CA GLN A 217 -13.77 -14.65 13.50
C GLN A 217 -12.81 -14.45 12.32
N GLN A 218 -13.28 -13.80 11.26
CA GLN A 218 -12.45 -13.45 10.12
C GLN A 218 -11.42 -12.38 10.46
N CYS A 219 -11.79 -11.36 11.25
CA CYS A 219 -10.85 -10.39 11.82
C CYS A 219 -9.81 -11.07 12.71
N ASP A 220 -10.21 -12.04 13.54
CA ASP A 220 -9.29 -12.79 14.39
C ASP A 220 -8.27 -13.55 13.54
N TYR A 221 -8.72 -14.25 12.51
CA TYR A 221 -7.83 -14.96 11.59
C TYR A 221 -6.83 -14.01 10.90
N ALA A 222 -7.30 -12.86 10.42
CA ALA A 222 -6.46 -11.84 9.82
C ALA A 222 -5.44 -11.24 10.81
N SER A 223 -5.86 -10.98 12.06
CA SER A 223 -5.00 -10.47 13.13
C SER A 223 -3.86 -11.44 13.48
N HIS A 224 -4.14 -12.76 13.51
CA HIS A 224 -3.10 -13.77 13.70
C HIS A 224 -2.07 -13.77 12.55
N LEU A 225 -2.53 -13.73 11.30
CA LEU A 225 -1.63 -13.67 10.13
C LEU A 225 -0.79 -12.38 10.12
N LEU A 226 -1.36 -11.27 10.55
CA LEU A 226 -0.65 -10.00 10.70
C LEU A 226 0.42 -10.07 11.79
N ALA A 227 0.13 -10.69 12.94
CA ALA A 227 1.11 -10.90 14.01
C ALA A 227 2.29 -11.77 13.54
N ASP A 228 2.03 -12.83 12.77
CA ASP A 228 3.07 -13.64 12.14
C ASP A 228 3.92 -12.82 11.16
N SER A 229 3.28 -11.93 10.39
CA SER A 229 3.96 -11.02 9.46
C SER A 229 4.87 -10.03 10.20
N LEU A 230 4.41 -9.46 11.32
CA LEU A 230 5.19 -8.55 12.15
C LEU A 230 6.39 -9.24 12.80
N THR A 231 6.21 -10.50 13.20
CA THR A 231 7.30 -11.35 13.71
C THR A 231 8.35 -11.57 12.62
N LEU A 232 7.92 -11.89 11.39
CA LEU A 232 8.83 -12.06 10.25
C LEU A 232 9.59 -10.76 9.91
N THR A 233 8.89 -9.62 9.92
CA THR A 233 9.49 -8.29 9.72
C THR A 233 10.51 -7.94 10.81
N SER A 234 10.26 -8.37 12.04
CA SER A 234 11.19 -8.16 13.17
C SER A 234 12.48 -8.98 13.03
N CYS A 235 12.41 -10.16 12.39
CA CYS A 235 13.58 -11.00 12.14
C CYS A 235 14.40 -10.60 10.90
N LYS A 236 13.82 -9.83 9.97
CA LYS A 236 14.46 -9.39 8.72
C LYS A 236 14.83 -7.91 8.76
N LYS A 237 15.53 -7.43 7.72
CA LYS A 237 15.68 -5.99 7.51
C LYS A 237 14.28 -5.41 7.27
N LYS A 238 13.92 -4.40 8.06
CA LYS A 238 12.61 -3.74 7.99
C LYS A 238 12.54 -2.88 6.73
N ASP A 239 11.48 -3.07 5.95
CA ASP A 239 11.21 -2.30 4.73
C ASP A 239 9.92 -1.50 4.90
N ASN A 240 9.99 -0.20 4.60
CA ASN A 240 8.88 0.74 4.81
C ASN A 240 7.58 0.30 4.14
N LEU A 241 7.65 -0.20 2.90
CA LEU A 241 6.48 -0.69 2.15
C LEU A 241 5.74 -1.82 2.88
N VAL A 242 6.49 -2.73 3.52
CA VAL A 242 5.90 -3.83 4.29
C VAL A 242 5.20 -3.27 5.53
N LEU A 243 5.85 -2.34 6.24
CA LEU A 243 5.28 -1.71 7.43
C LEU A 243 4.02 -0.90 7.10
N LEU A 244 4.01 -0.16 5.98
CA LEU A 244 2.84 0.59 5.51
C LEU A 244 1.69 -0.34 5.17
N ALA A 245 1.95 -1.45 4.46
CA ALA A 245 0.92 -2.44 4.16
C ALA A 245 0.36 -3.10 5.43
N GLN A 246 1.23 -3.47 6.39
CA GLN A 246 0.82 -3.99 7.69
C GLN A 246 -0.07 -3.00 8.46
N LEU A 247 0.25 -1.71 8.38
CA LEU A 247 -0.50 -0.65 9.07
C LEU A 247 -1.89 -0.45 8.47
N VAL A 248 -2.03 -0.53 7.15
CA VAL A 248 -3.34 -0.51 6.48
C VAL A 248 -4.19 -1.73 6.89
N VAL A 249 -3.57 -2.90 7.09
CA VAL A 249 -4.29 -4.08 7.62
C VAL A 249 -4.75 -3.83 9.06
N CYS A 250 -3.90 -3.26 9.92
CA CYS A 250 -4.30 -2.88 11.29
C CYS A 250 -5.52 -1.93 11.26
N ASP A 251 -5.47 -0.90 10.42
CA ASP A 251 -6.55 0.08 10.27
C ASP A 251 -7.86 -0.61 9.87
N TRP A 252 -7.83 -1.50 8.87
CA TRP A 252 -9.02 -2.26 8.48
C TRP A 252 -9.58 -3.13 9.59
N LEU A 253 -8.73 -3.76 10.41
CA LEU A 253 -9.15 -4.60 11.52
C LEU A 253 -9.80 -3.79 12.65
N LEU A 254 -9.14 -2.70 13.05
CA LEU A 254 -9.63 -1.80 14.09
C LEU A 254 -10.97 -1.20 13.68
N GLU A 255 -11.03 -0.59 12.49
CA GLU A 255 -12.26 0.00 11.97
C GLU A 255 -13.40 -1.02 11.91
N THR A 256 -13.18 -2.21 11.32
CA THR A 256 -14.24 -3.22 11.21
C THR A 256 -14.75 -3.69 12.57
N ARG A 257 -13.85 -3.83 13.57
CA ARG A 257 -14.24 -4.23 14.93
C ARG A 257 -14.97 -3.11 15.67
N THR A 258 -14.53 -1.87 15.51
CA THR A 258 -15.18 -0.67 16.07
C THR A 258 -16.59 -0.55 15.50
N SER A 259 -16.75 -0.59 14.18
CA SER A 259 -18.08 -0.45 13.55
C SER A 259 -19.05 -1.57 13.97
N LEU A 260 -18.59 -2.82 14.07
CA LEU A 260 -19.42 -3.92 14.59
C LEU A 260 -19.81 -3.73 16.05
N TRP A 261 -18.96 -3.09 16.85
CA TRP A 261 -19.28 -2.76 18.22
C TRP A 261 -20.30 -1.62 18.30
N GLU A 262 -20.14 -0.56 17.51
CA GLU A 262 -21.08 0.56 17.40
C GLU A 262 -22.48 0.07 16.99
N ASP A 263 -22.57 -0.75 15.94
CA ASP A 263 -23.83 -1.39 15.52
C ASP A 263 -24.50 -2.18 16.64
N SER A 264 -23.70 -2.85 17.48
CA SER A 264 -24.22 -3.65 18.60
C SER A 264 -24.82 -2.77 19.70
N VAL A 265 -24.20 -1.61 19.95
CA VAL A 265 -24.69 -0.60 20.90
C VAL A 265 -25.99 0.03 20.39
N ASP A 266 -26.04 0.37 19.11
CA ASP A 266 -27.23 0.94 18.45
C ASP A 266 -28.41 -0.03 18.39
N ASP A 267 -28.16 -1.33 18.19
CA ASP A 267 -29.17 -2.40 18.29
C ASP A 267 -29.63 -2.65 19.76
N GLY A 268 -29.15 -1.86 20.73
CA GLY A 268 -29.65 -1.81 22.11
C GLY A 268 -28.94 -2.76 23.09
N LEU A 269 -27.80 -3.34 22.70
CA LEU A 269 -26.97 -4.11 23.63
C LEU A 269 -26.25 -3.16 24.59
N LYS A 270 -26.75 -3.07 25.83
CA LYS A 270 -26.10 -2.34 26.93
C LYS A 270 -25.09 -3.20 27.71
N ALA A 271 -24.80 -4.40 27.22
CA ALA A 271 -23.90 -5.31 27.90
C ALA A 271 -22.45 -4.88 27.65
N PRO A 272 -21.56 -4.98 28.66
CA PRO A 272 -20.16 -4.66 28.48
C PRO A 272 -19.54 -5.55 27.39
N VAL A 273 -18.60 -4.98 26.63
CA VAL A 273 -17.86 -5.71 25.59
C VAL A 273 -17.21 -6.94 26.20
N SER A 274 -17.36 -8.09 25.54
CA SER A 274 -16.76 -9.34 26.03
C SER A 274 -15.24 -9.20 26.17
N ASN A 275 -14.67 -9.80 27.22
CA ASN A 275 -13.22 -9.78 27.48
C ASN A 275 -12.41 -10.33 26.29
N TYR A 276 -12.97 -11.31 25.58
CA TYR A 276 -12.39 -11.85 24.35
C TYR A 276 -12.18 -10.75 23.29
N VAL A 277 -13.23 -9.99 22.96
CA VAL A 277 -13.17 -8.91 21.96
C VAL A 277 -12.15 -7.84 22.38
N LEU A 278 -12.15 -7.44 23.66
CA LEU A 278 -11.17 -6.48 24.19
C LEU A 278 -9.72 -6.97 24.04
N THR A 279 -9.47 -8.25 24.32
CA THR A 279 -8.14 -8.83 24.20
C THR A 279 -7.66 -8.79 22.74
N THR A 280 -8.55 -9.11 21.80
CA THR A 280 -8.21 -9.07 20.37
C THR A 280 -7.98 -7.65 19.86
N PHE A 281 -8.78 -6.67 20.32
CA PHE A 281 -8.61 -5.25 19.99
C PHE A 281 -7.29 -4.71 20.53
N GLN A 282 -6.94 -5.08 21.77
CA GLN A 282 -5.67 -4.71 22.38
C GLN A 282 -4.45 -5.32 21.65
N ALA A 283 -4.60 -6.51 21.07
CA ALA A 283 -3.56 -7.12 20.23
C ALA A 283 -3.33 -6.33 18.92
N ASP A 284 -4.40 -5.86 18.28
CA ASP A 284 -4.29 -5.01 17.08
C ASP A 284 -3.65 -3.66 17.42
N LEU A 285 -4.03 -3.02 18.53
CA LEU A 285 -3.38 -1.79 18.99
C LEU A 285 -1.89 -2.00 19.32
N SER A 286 -1.54 -3.16 19.87
CA SER A 286 -0.14 -3.51 20.12
C SER A 286 0.63 -3.66 18.81
N SER A 287 -0.01 -4.18 17.76
CA SER A 287 0.53 -4.27 16.41
C SER A 287 0.77 -2.88 15.80
N VAL A 288 -0.20 -1.95 15.93
CA VAL A 288 -0.03 -0.55 15.51
C VAL A 288 1.14 0.11 16.22
N ARG A 289 1.24 -0.04 17.55
CA ARG A 289 2.36 0.52 18.35
C ARG A 289 3.71 -0.03 17.87
N SER A 290 3.79 -1.34 17.65
CA SER A 290 5.00 -1.99 17.14
C SER A 290 5.41 -1.44 15.78
N ILE A 291 4.46 -1.19 14.87
CA ILE A 291 4.74 -0.56 13.57
C ILE A 291 5.17 0.90 13.75
N ALA A 292 4.47 1.65 14.59
CA ALA A 292 4.67 3.09 14.75
C ALA A 292 6.04 3.44 15.36
N GLU A 293 6.61 2.59 16.21
CA GLU A 293 8.01 2.69 16.67
C GLU A 293 9.02 2.81 15.51
N HIS A 294 8.66 2.25 14.36
CA HIS A 294 9.52 2.19 13.17
C HIS A 294 9.17 3.23 12.12
N ILE A 295 8.04 3.94 12.26
CA ILE A 295 7.62 4.99 11.34
C ILE A 295 7.35 6.30 12.12
N PRO A 296 8.42 7.01 12.55
CA PRO A 296 8.31 8.12 13.51
C PRO A 296 7.49 9.34 13.02
N HIS A 297 7.19 9.45 11.73
CA HIS A 297 6.41 10.55 11.16
C HIS A 297 4.89 10.32 11.13
N PHE A 298 4.41 9.13 11.49
CA PHE A 298 3.02 8.68 11.23
C PHE A 298 2.19 8.48 12.51
N PHE A 299 2.82 8.63 13.69
CA PHE A 299 2.17 8.51 15.01
C PHE A 299 0.95 9.43 15.24
N PRO A 300 0.89 10.68 14.71
CA PRO A 300 -0.24 11.57 15.01
C PRO A 300 -1.55 11.26 14.26
N PHE A 301 -1.52 10.58 13.11
CA PHE A 301 -2.66 10.59 12.16
C PHE A 301 -3.47 9.29 12.09
N VAL A 302 -2.84 8.11 12.14
CA VAL A 302 -3.58 6.82 12.25
C VAL A 302 -4.46 6.80 13.49
N MET A 303 -4.11 7.61 14.48
CA MET A 303 -4.87 7.79 15.70
C MET A 303 -5.91 8.91 15.60
N SER A 304 -5.81 9.90 14.70
CA SER A 304 -6.70 11.08 14.74
C SER A 304 -8.16 10.78 14.35
N ASP A 305 -8.41 9.87 13.41
CA ASP A 305 -9.78 9.49 13.02
C ASP A 305 -10.37 8.43 13.97
N HIS A 306 -9.52 7.59 14.58
CA HIS A 306 -9.93 6.59 15.59
C HIS A 306 -10.00 7.14 17.02
N LEU A 307 -9.39 8.31 17.31
CA LEU A 307 -9.47 9.03 18.61
C LEU A 307 -10.55 10.12 18.67
N SER A 308 -11.51 10.14 17.73
CA SER A 308 -12.85 10.55 18.17
C SER A 308 -13.44 9.56 19.19
N PHE A 309 -12.78 8.41 19.40
CA PHE A 309 -12.81 7.62 20.63
C PHE A 309 -11.70 8.13 21.57
N SER A 310 -12.02 9.15 22.35
CA SER A 310 -11.09 9.80 23.27
C SER A 310 -10.51 8.81 24.28
N ASP A 311 -9.32 9.10 24.85
CA ASP A 311 -8.83 8.40 26.04
C ASP A 311 -9.87 8.42 27.18
N GLU A 312 -10.83 9.36 27.17
CA GLU A 312 -12.01 9.41 28.04
C GLU A 312 -13.02 8.29 27.74
N ASP A 313 -13.28 7.93 26.48
CA ASP A 313 -14.18 6.82 26.10
C ASP A 313 -13.56 5.45 26.44
N MET A 314 -12.23 5.34 26.33
CA MET A 314 -11.45 4.19 26.80
C MET A 314 -11.37 4.12 28.34
N GLU A 315 -11.23 5.25 29.03
CA GLU A 315 -11.37 5.35 30.49
C GLU A 315 -12.79 5.00 30.92
N GLU A 316 -13.83 5.36 30.15
CA GLU A 316 -15.22 5.03 30.44
C GLU A 316 -15.48 3.51 30.27
N LEU A 317 -14.94 2.89 29.22
CA LEU A 317 -14.95 1.43 29.07
C LEU A 317 -14.18 0.70 30.19
N LEU A 318 -13.06 1.27 30.65
CA LEU A 318 -12.28 0.74 31.79
C LEU A 318 -12.95 1.03 33.15
N TYR A 319 -13.73 2.10 33.26
CA TYR A 319 -14.52 2.48 34.43
C TYR A 319 -15.70 1.53 34.64
N TYR A 320 -16.39 1.15 33.57
CA TYR A 320 -17.45 0.12 33.62
C TYR A 320 -16.89 -1.27 33.97
N LYS A 321 -15.64 -1.59 33.59
CA LYS A 321 -14.96 -2.82 34.02
C LYS A 321 -14.63 -2.82 35.53
N ARG A 322 -14.22 -1.67 36.08
CA ARG A 322 -13.86 -1.52 37.50
C ARG A 322 -15.05 -1.61 38.46
N THR A 323 -16.26 -1.31 37.98
CA THR A 323 -17.49 -1.36 38.79
C THR A 323 -18.14 -2.75 38.83
N THR A 324 -17.90 -3.60 37.82
CA THR A 324 -18.37 -5.00 37.80
C THR A 324 -17.51 -5.97 38.60
N ASP A 325 -16.23 -5.65 38.85
CA ASP A 325 -15.35 -6.46 39.71
C ASP A 325 -15.54 -6.15 41.21
N ALA A 326 -16.46 -5.25 41.56
CA ALA A 326 -16.76 -4.82 42.94
C ALA A 326 -18.16 -5.24 43.44
N ILE A 327 -18.84 -6.16 42.75
CA ILE A 327 -20.11 -6.81 43.17
C ILE A 327 -19.93 -8.32 43.14
#